data_AF-A0A2D4UNS1-F1
#
_entry.id   AF-A0A2D4UNS1-F1
#
_cell.length_a   1.000
_cell.length_b   1.000
_cell.length_c   1.000
_cell.angle_alpha   90.00
_cell.angle_beta   90.00
_cell.angle_gamma   90.00
#
_symmetry.space_group_name_H-M   'P 1'
#
loop_
_entity.id
_entity.type
_entity.pdbx_description
1 polymer ?
#
loop_
_entity_poly.entity_id
_entity_poly.type
_entity_poly.pdbx_seq_one_letter_code
_entity_poly.pdbx_strand_id
1 'polypeptide(L)'
;GDIRVFVSHGPGKAERDVVQVIAGYRYKAQSDVTLSIDGKSFKLFTLEDRAYAESEEDDRQIIVQMKRGNKMTVIGTSSRGTKTTDTYSLAGFTKTKAVIDKTCK
;
A
#
# COMPACT_ATOMS: atom_id res chain seq x y z
N GLY A 1 -12.86 5.72 -7.64
CA GLY A 1 -12.35 6.79 -6.78
C GLY A 1 -10.85 6.90 -6.96
N ASP A 2 -10.23 7.89 -6.33
CA ASP A 2 -8.77 8.04 -6.34
C ASP A 2 -8.11 6.92 -5.51
N ILE A 3 -7.10 6.24 -6.07
CA ILE A 3 -6.43 5.12 -5.40
C ILE A 3 -5.26 5.67 -4.60
N ARG A 4 -5.24 5.40 -3.29
CA ARG A 4 -4.27 5.98 -2.37
C ARG A 4 -3.65 4.92 -1.49
N VAL A 5 -2.33 4.98 -1.33
CA VAL A 5 -1.58 4.16 -0.37
C VAL A 5 -1.20 5.05 0.81
N PHE A 6 -1.61 4.64 2.01
CA PHE A 6 -1.29 5.33 3.24
C PHE A 6 -0.37 4.45 4.08
N VAL A 7 0.58 5.10 4.75
CA VAL A 7 1.32 4.52 5.86
C VAL A 7 0.89 5.28 7.10
N SER A 8 0.13 4.62 7.97
CA SER A 8 -0.46 5.23 9.16
C SER A 8 0.38 4.92 10.40
N HIS A 9 0.49 5.89 11.31
CA HIS A 9 1.04 5.67 12.65
C HIS A 9 -0.07 5.92 13.67
N GLY A 10 -0.66 4.86 14.20
CA GLY A 10 -1.62 4.93 15.29
C GLY A 10 -0.97 5.28 16.64
N PRO A 11 -1.78 5.59 17.66
CA PRO A 11 -1.31 5.94 19.00
C PRO A 11 -0.72 4.75 19.75
N GLY A 12 -1.11 3.50 19.43
CA GLY A 12 -0.54 2.29 19.99
C GLY A 12 0.78 1.85 19.34
N LYS A 13 1.66 1.15 20.09
CA LYS A 13 2.91 0.59 19.54
C LYS A 13 2.69 -0.45 18.42
N ALA A 14 1.54 -1.12 18.43
CA ALA A 14 1.13 -2.13 17.44
C ALA A 14 0.44 -1.55 16.18
N GLU A 15 0.23 -0.23 16.15
CA GLU A 15 -0.45 0.46 15.03
C GLU A 15 0.49 1.41 14.30
N ARG A 16 1.80 1.34 14.59
CA ARG A 16 2.82 2.11 13.89
C ARG A 16 3.24 1.35 12.65
N ASP A 17 3.39 2.09 11.54
CA ASP A 17 3.90 1.56 10.28
C ASP A 17 2.91 0.62 9.55
N VAL A 18 1.60 0.84 9.68
CA VAL A 18 0.59 0.04 8.96
C VAL A 18 0.41 0.55 7.53
N VAL A 19 0.62 -0.32 6.54
CA VAL A 19 0.39 -0.07 5.13
C VAL A 19 -1.05 -0.40 4.80
N GLN A 20 -1.79 0.60 4.34
CA GLN A 20 -3.15 0.42 3.82
C GLN A 20 -3.24 0.93 2.39
N VAL A 21 -3.83 0.13 1.51
CA VAL A 21 -4.10 0.48 0.11
C VAL A 21 -5.60 0.67 -0.06
N ILE A 22 -6.01 1.85 -0.52
CA ILE A 22 -7.41 2.17 -0.77
C ILE A 22 -7.62 2.28 -2.27
N ALA A 23 -8.24 1.29 -2.89
CA ALA A 23 -8.52 1.22 -4.33
C ALA A 23 -9.59 2.21 -4.84
N GLY A 24 -10.28 2.93 -3.95
CA GLY A 24 -11.40 3.80 -4.33
C GLY A 24 -12.57 3.05 -4.97
N TYR A 25 -12.62 1.73 -4.79
CA TYR A 25 -13.70 0.80 -5.09
C TYR A 25 -13.72 -0.30 -4.02
N ARG A 26 -14.87 -0.95 -3.80
CA ARG A 26 -14.94 -2.12 -2.91
C ARG A 26 -14.27 -3.32 -3.56
N TYR A 27 -13.31 -3.91 -2.87
CA TYR A 27 -12.69 -5.17 -3.27
C TYR A 27 -13.72 -6.30 -3.22
N LYS A 28 -13.44 -7.35 -4.00
CA LYS A 28 -14.24 -8.57 -3.94
C LYS A 28 -14.00 -9.28 -2.61
N ALA A 29 -15.08 -9.74 -1.98
CA ALA A 29 -14.99 -10.52 -0.74
C ALA A 29 -14.11 -11.76 -0.97
N GLN A 30 -13.27 -12.10 0.02
CA GLN A 30 -12.33 -13.23 -0.05
C GLN A 30 -11.38 -13.16 -1.25
N SER A 31 -10.94 -11.95 -1.63
CA SER A 31 -9.92 -11.78 -2.65
C SER A 31 -8.65 -11.20 -2.05
N ASP A 32 -7.52 -11.71 -2.51
CA ASP A 32 -6.22 -11.20 -2.13
C ASP A 32 -5.81 -10.08 -3.09
N VAL A 33 -5.07 -9.11 -2.57
CA VAL A 33 -4.39 -8.08 -3.34
C VAL A 33 -2.91 -8.42 -3.39
N THR A 34 -2.33 -8.48 -4.58
CA THR A 34 -0.89 -8.65 -4.74
C THR A 34 -0.23 -7.30 -4.91
N LEU A 35 0.67 -6.93 -4.02
CA LEU A 35 1.48 -5.73 -4.12
C LEU A 35 2.90 -6.12 -4.49
N SER A 36 3.38 -5.62 -5.63
CA SER A 36 4.73 -5.90 -6.13
C SER A 36 5.54 -4.63 -6.14
N ILE A 37 6.67 -4.58 -5.43
CA ILE A 37 7.60 -3.46 -5.46
C ILE A 37 8.90 -3.93 -6.08
N ASP A 38 9.28 -3.36 -7.22
CA ASP A 38 10.53 -3.68 -7.93
C ASP A 38 10.75 -5.19 -8.16
N GLY A 39 9.66 -5.95 -8.33
CA GLY A 39 9.68 -7.40 -8.50
C GLY A 39 9.49 -8.23 -7.22
N LYS A 40 9.49 -7.61 -6.03
CA LYS A 40 9.11 -8.29 -4.78
C LYS A 40 7.61 -8.23 -4.54
N SER A 41 6.97 -9.39 -4.52
CA SER A 41 5.54 -9.53 -4.29
C SER A 41 5.19 -9.79 -2.82
N PHE A 42 4.21 -9.07 -2.33
CA PHE A 42 3.57 -9.16 -1.03
C PHE A 42 2.08 -9.43 -1.22
N LYS A 43 1.47 -10.16 -0.28
CA LYS A 43 0.04 -10.41 -0.28
C LYS A 43 -0.62 -9.53 0.76
N LEU A 44 -1.70 -8.87 0.35
CA LEU A 44 -2.53 -8.08 1.22
C LEU A 44 -3.92 -8.70 1.24
N PHE A 45 -4.50 -8.76 2.44
CA PHE A 45 -5.89 -9.14 2.58
C PHE A 45 -6.77 -7.92 2.36
N THR A 46 -7.88 -8.11 1.64
CA THR A 46 -8.85 -7.03 1.45
C THR A 46 -9.86 -7.02 2.57
N LEU A 47 -10.12 -5.83 3.11
CA LEU A 47 -11.21 -5.54 4.02
C LEU A 47 -12.00 -4.37 3.44
N GLU A 48 -13.18 -4.67 2.90
CA GLU A 48 -14.10 -3.71 2.27
C GLU A 48 -13.49 -2.96 1.07
N ASP A 49 -13.16 -1.66 1.23
CA ASP A 49 -12.52 -0.82 0.21
C ASP A 49 -11.00 -0.70 0.38
N ARG A 50 -10.44 -1.41 1.37
CA ARG A 50 -9.04 -1.32 1.78
C ARG A 50 -8.34 -2.66 1.68
N ALA A 51 -7.03 -2.62 1.51
CA ALA A 51 -6.17 -3.80 1.59
C ALA A 51 -5.04 -3.54 2.60
N TYR A 52 -4.74 -4.56 3.40
CA TYR A 52 -3.82 -4.51 4.52
C TYR A 52 -2.81 -5.65 4.42
N ALA A 53 -1.58 -5.42 4.88
CA ALA A 53 -0.59 -6.49 4.95
C ALA A 53 -1.00 -7.55 5.98
N GLU A 54 -0.63 -8.81 5.77
CA GLU A 54 -1.04 -9.92 6.64
C GLU A 54 -0.40 -9.87 8.04
N SER A 55 0.70 -9.12 8.22
CA SER A 55 1.45 -9.04 9.47
C SER A 55 2.30 -7.78 9.55
N GLU A 56 2.60 -7.33 10.78
CA GLU A 56 3.47 -6.16 11.03
C GLU A 56 4.88 -6.31 10.40
N GLU A 57 5.37 -7.54 10.26
CA GLU A 57 6.65 -7.81 9.61
C GLU A 57 6.58 -7.55 8.09
N ASP A 58 5.46 -7.90 7.47
CA ASP A 58 5.19 -7.67 6.05
C ASP A 58 5.03 -6.17 5.79
N ASP A 59 4.30 -5.45 6.65
CA ASP A 59 4.22 -3.99 6.65
C ASP A 59 5.60 -3.33 6.65
N ARG A 60 6.49 -3.73 7.57
CA ARG A 60 7.86 -3.20 7.64
C ARG A 60 8.65 -3.50 6.38
N GLN A 61 8.54 -4.71 5.83
CA GLN A 61 9.21 -5.08 4.58
C GLN A 61 8.69 -4.23 3.42
N ILE A 62 7.37 -4.09 3.28
CA ILE A 62 6.73 -3.25 2.27
C ILE A 62 7.25 -1.82 2.38
N ILE A 63 7.27 -1.22 3.58
CA ILE A 63 7.76 0.16 3.79
C ILE A 63 9.23 0.29 3.39
N VAL A 64 10.08 -0.67 3.76
CA VAL A 64 11.49 -0.68 3.36
C VAL A 64 11.62 -0.79 1.84
N GLN A 65 10.82 -1.63 1.19
CA GLN A 65 10.78 -1.74 -0.27
C GLN A 65 10.24 -0.46 -0.90
N MET A 66 9.20 0.18 -0.36
CA MET A 66 8.66 1.44 -0.87
C MET A 66 9.69 2.58 -0.77
N LYS A 67 10.52 2.58 0.28
CA LYS A 67 11.63 3.54 0.44
C LYS A 67 12.77 3.33 -0.55
N ARG A 68 13.04 2.08 -0.94
CA ARG A 68 14.18 1.71 -1.80
C ARG A 68 13.81 1.53 -3.28
N GLY A 69 12.58 1.12 -3.55
CA GLY A 69 12.07 0.76 -4.85
C GLY A 69 11.61 1.97 -5.65
N ASN A 70 11.48 1.78 -6.96
CA ASN A 70 11.12 2.85 -7.88
C ASN A 70 9.72 2.67 -8.46
N LYS A 71 9.17 1.46 -8.42
CA LYS A 71 7.86 1.11 -8.96
C LYS A 71 7.16 0.13 -8.04
N MET A 72 5.89 0.40 -7.79
CA MET A 72 4.97 -0.44 -7.04
C MET A 72 3.78 -0.78 -7.92
N THR A 73 3.37 -2.04 -7.99
CA THR A 73 2.22 -2.51 -8.76
C THR A 73 1.27 -3.22 -7.81
N VAL A 74 0.02 -2.78 -7.76
CA VAL A 74 -1.04 -3.35 -6.94
C VAL A 74 -2.02 -4.06 -7.87
N ILE A 75 -2.23 -5.35 -7.65
CA ILE A 75 -3.15 -6.17 -8.44
C ILE A 75 -4.27 -6.59 -7.51
N GLY A 76 -5.47 -6.08 -7.76
CA GLY A 76 -6.67 -6.36 -6.98
C GLY A 76 -7.81 -6.85 -7.86
N THR A 77 -8.86 -7.38 -7.23
CA THR A 77 -10.12 -7.68 -7.91
C THR A 77 -11.23 -6.88 -7.28
N SER A 78 -11.90 -6.05 -8.07
CA SER A 78 -13.07 -5.31 -7.62
C SER A 78 -14.23 -6.27 -7.33
N SER A 79 -15.13 -5.87 -6.44
CA SER A 79 -16.39 -6.57 -6.15
C SER A 79 -17.23 -6.89 -7.39
N ARG A 80 -17.03 -6.13 -8.48
CA ARG A 80 -17.66 -6.35 -9.79
C ARG A 80 -17.01 -7.46 -10.63
N GLY A 81 -15.94 -8.10 -10.13
CA GLY A 81 -15.19 -9.15 -10.81
C GLY A 81 -14.08 -8.64 -11.74
N THR A 82 -13.89 -7.32 -11.85
CA THR A 82 -12.83 -6.75 -12.69
C THR A 82 -11.50 -6.82 -11.95
N LYS A 83 -10.51 -7.52 -12.53
CA LYS A 83 -9.12 -7.46 -12.08
C LYS A 83 -8.53 -6.09 -12.46
N THR A 84 -8.04 -5.34 -11.49
CA THR A 84 -7.31 -4.10 -11.73
C THR A 84 -5.83 -4.33 -11.46
N THR A 85 -5.01 -3.69 -12.29
CA THR A 85 -3.56 -3.67 -12.13
C THR A 85 -3.15 -2.21 -12.12
N ASP A 86 -2.82 -1.73 -10.94
CA ASP A 86 -2.53 -0.34 -10.69
C ASP A 86 -1.03 -0.17 -10.46
N THR A 87 -0.35 0.58 -11.32
CA THR A 87 1.10 0.79 -11.22
C THR A 87 1.40 2.21 -10.76
N TYR A 88 2.11 2.30 -9.64
CA TYR A 88 2.57 3.52 -8.99
C TYR A 88 4.07 3.67 -9.17
N SER A 89 4.48 4.84 -9.64
CA SER A 89 5.89 5.23 -9.60
C SER A 89 6.24 5.68 -8.18
N LEU A 90 7.16 4.98 -7.53
CA LEU A 90 7.82 5.42 -6.29
C LEU A 90 8.95 6.41 -6.58
N ALA A 91 9.32 6.58 -7.84
CA ALA A 91 10.24 7.61 -8.33
C ALA A 91 9.69 9.01 -8.00
N GLY A 92 10.08 9.54 -6.85
CA GLY A 92 9.58 10.81 -6.30
C GLY A 92 9.12 10.73 -4.85
N PHE A 93 8.82 9.54 -4.33
CA PHE A 93 8.41 9.34 -2.94
C PHE A 93 9.51 9.78 -1.96
N THR A 94 10.78 9.54 -2.27
CA THR A 94 11.93 10.00 -1.47
C THR A 94 12.07 11.53 -1.46
N LYS A 95 11.85 12.19 -2.61
CA LYS A 95 11.88 13.66 -2.72
C LYS A 95 10.69 14.29 -1.99
N THR A 96 9.49 13.76 -2.19
CA THR A 96 8.27 14.27 -1.55
C THR A 96 8.26 14.02 -0.04
N LYS A 97 8.74 12.85 0.44
CA LYS A 97 8.90 12.57 1.88
C LYS A 97 9.90 13.54 2.53
N ALA A 98 11.05 13.80 1.89
CA ALA A 98 12.03 14.75 2.41
C ALA A 98 11.50 16.20 2.47
N VAL A 99 10.64 16.59 1.53
CA VAL A 99 9.97 17.90 1.55
C VAL A 99 8.91 17.97 2.65
N ILE A 100 8.10 16.93 2.83
CA ILE A 100 7.08 16.87 3.90
C ILE A 100 7.73 16.89 5.29
N ASP A 101 8.79 16.10 5.51
CA ASP A 101 9.55 16.05 6.77
C ASP A 101 10.18 17.41 7.12
N LYS A 102 10.59 18.17 6.09
CA LYS A 102 11.14 19.52 6.26
C LYS A 102 10.07 20.60 6.47
N THR A 103 8.82 20.33 6.13
CA THR A 103 7.71 21.31 6.18
C THR A 103 6.85 21.15 7.43
N CYS A 104 6.78 19.95 8.02
CA CYS A 104 6.21 19.77 9.35
C CYS A 104 7.29 19.99 10.42
N LYS A 105 7.46 21.25 10.84
CA LYS A 105 8.17 21.65 12.06
C LYS A 105 7.16 21.99 13.15
#